data_AF-A0A978SLF1-F1
#
_entry.id   AF-A0A978SLF1-F1
#
_cell.length_a   1.000
_cell.length_b   1.000
_cell.length_c   1.000
_cell.angle_alpha   90.00
_cell.angle_beta   90.00
_cell.angle_gamma   90.00
#
_symmetry.space_group_name_H-M   'P 1'
#
loop_
_entity.id
_entity.type
_entity.pdbx_description
1 polymer ?
#
loop_
_entity_poly.entity_id
_entity_poly.type
_entity_poly.pdbx_seq_one_letter_code
_entity_poly.pdbx_strand_id
1 'polypeptide(L)'
;MNHPVLRTEQVKQDLLAAIATLSPFMISRYLPQSSGTSVELEIVRAACLLPLWEGSQPMQVLVERYLRMRPFDLTTLTPIAPTAAFAQVQEFLTILETFLYVLIEPHS
;
A
#
# COMPACT_ATOMS: atom_id res chain seq x y z
N MET A 1 -1.54 -3.72 -9.31
CA MET A 1 -2.76 -3.83 -8.49
C MET A 1 -3.55 -4.87 -9.22
N ASN A 2 -3.53 -6.10 -8.68
CA ASN A 2 -3.82 -7.28 -9.50
C ASN A 2 -5.24 -7.79 -9.32
N HIS A 3 -6.00 -7.25 -8.36
CA HIS A 3 -7.43 -7.48 -8.26
C HIS A 3 -8.19 -6.57 -9.26
N PRO A 4 -8.97 -7.11 -10.21
CA PRO A 4 -9.64 -6.32 -11.26
C PRO A 4 -10.49 -5.16 -10.70
N VAL A 5 -11.18 -5.40 -9.59
CA VAL A 5 -12.00 -4.39 -8.91
C VAL A 5 -11.16 -3.23 -8.35
N LEU A 6 -9.97 -3.52 -7.80
CA LEU A 6 -9.10 -2.51 -7.23
C LEU A 6 -8.30 -1.75 -8.28
N ARG A 7 -8.07 -2.35 -9.46
CA ARG A 7 -7.32 -1.71 -10.55
C ARG A 7 -8.13 -0.64 -11.30
N THR A 8 -9.40 -0.43 -10.94
CA THR A 8 -10.23 0.58 -11.59
C THR A 8 -9.70 2.00 -11.33
N GLU A 9 -9.91 2.89 -12.29
CA GLU A 9 -9.53 4.30 -12.15
C GLU A 9 -10.27 4.97 -11.00
N GLN A 10 -11.51 4.56 -10.71
CA GLN A 10 -12.27 5.09 -9.57
C GLN A 10 -11.54 4.85 -8.24
N VAL A 11 -11.04 3.64 -8.00
CA VAL A 11 -10.32 3.32 -6.75
C VAL A 11 -9.03 4.13 -6.66
N LYS A 12 -8.34 4.35 -7.79
CA LYS A 12 -7.16 5.21 -7.85
C LYS A 12 -7.50 6.65 -7.46
N GLN A 13 -8.55 7.21 -8.03
CA GLN A 13 -9.00 8.58 -7.75
C GLN A 13 -9.43 8.73 -6.29
N ASP A 14 -10.12 7.74 -5.73
CA ASP A 14 -10.50 7.75 -4.31
C ASP A 14 -9.28 7.67 -3.39
N LEU A 15 -8.24 6.90 -3.76
CA LEU A 15 -6.97 6.87 -3.04
C LEU A 15 -6.25 8.21 -3.14
N LEU A 16 -6.18 8.81 -4.33
CA LEU A 16 -5.56 10.12 -4.53
C LEU A 16 -6.28 11.21 -3.74
N ALA A 17 -7.62 11.19 -3.71
CA ALA A 17 -8.42 12.10 -2.89
C ALA A 17 -8.11 11.91 -1.41
N ALA A 18 -8.07 10.66 -0.93
CA ALA A 18 -7.74 10.35 0.46
C ALA A 18 -6.33 10.83 0.85
N ILE A 19 -5.35 10.70 -0.06
CA ILE A 19 -3.99 11.19 0.15
C ILE A 19 -3.96 12.71 0.22
N ALA A 20 -4.67 13.39 -0.68
CA ALA A 20 -4.73 14.85 -0.72
C ALA A 20 -5.36 15.44 0.56
N THR A 21 -6.31 14.73 1.16
CA THR A 21 -7.00 15.16 2.40
C THR A 21 -6.44 14.54 3.67
N LEU A 22 -5.38 13.71 3.58
CA LEU A 22 -4.84 12.93 4.69
C LEU A 22 -5.90 12.14 5.46
N SER A 23 -6.92 11.65 4.75
CA SER A 23 -8.02 10.89 5.35
C SER A 23 -7.76 9.38 5.23
N PRO A 24 -8.33 8.56 6.13
CA PRO A 24 -8.28 7.11 6.02
C PRO A 24 -8.70 6.57 4.66
N PHE A 25 -7.98 5.58 4.14
CA PHE A 25 -8.38 4.86 2.93
C PHE A 25 -8.96 3.48 3.29
N MET A 26 -10.29 3.38 3.19
CA MET A 26 -11.04 2.15 3.45
C MET A 26 -11.01 1.26 2.21
N ILE A 27 -10.02 0.37 2.10
CA ILE A 27 -9.87 -0.49 0.92
C ILE A 27 -10.93 -1.61 0.89
N SER A 28 -11.39 -2.06 2.06
CA SER A 28 -12.42 -3.11 2.17
C SER A 28 -13.76 -2.73 1.54
N ARG A 29 -14.04 -1.43 1.35
CA ARG A 29 -15.28 -0.96 0.70
C ARG A 29 -15.42 -1.46 -0.75
N TYR A 30 -14.31 -1.74 -1.41
CA TYR A 30 -14.29 -2.20 -2.80
C TYR A 30 -14.39 -3.71 -2.92
N LEU A 31 -14.09 -4.45 -1.84
CA LEU A 31 -14.23 -5.90 -1.78
C LEU A 31 -14.95 -6.31 -0.48
N PRO A 32 -16.25 -6.00 -0.37
CA PRO A 32 -17.03 -6.29 0.84
C PRO A 32 -17.13 -7.80 1.15
N GLN A 33 -16.77 -8.66 0.20
CA GLN A 33 -16.88 -10.11 0.32
C GLN A 33 -15.57 -10.79 0.75
N SER A 34 -14.43 -10.10 0.67
CA SER A 34 -13.12 -10.68 1.00
C SER A 34 -12.71 -10.49 2.46
N SER A 35 -13.40 -9.65 3.22
CA SER A 35 -13.17 -9.51 4.66
C SER A 35 -14.47 -9.17 5.39
N GLY A 36 -14.89 -10.02 6.33
CA GLY A 36 -15.91 -9.67 7.34
C GLY A 36 -15.45 -8.58 8.32
N THR A 37 -14.25 -8.02 8.10
CA THR A 37 -13.58 -7.02 8.91
C THR A 37 -13.27 -5.80 8.06
N SER A 38 -13.44 -4.61 8.64
CA SER A 38 -13.10 -3.35 7.99
C SER A 38 -11.58 -3.19 7.92
N VAL A 39 -11.02 -3.02 6.72
CA VAL A 39 -9.59 -2.81 6.51
C VAL A 39 -9.34 -1.35 6.15
N GLU A 40 -8.75 -0.64 7.10
CA GLU A 40 -8.33 0.75 6.97
C GLU A 40 -6.81 0.79 6.76
N LEU A 41 -6.38 1.50 5.71
CA LEU A 41 -4.96 1.68 5.43
C LEU A 41 -4.49 3.03 5.95
N GLU A 42 -3.41 3.00 6.73
CA GLU A 42 -2.63 4.20 7.05
C GLU A 42 -2.17 4.87 5.75
N ILE A 43 -2.28 6.20 5.68
CA ILE A 43 -2.24 6.91 4.40
C ILE A 43 -0.87 6.86 3.71
N VAL A 44 0.23 6.88 4.46
CA VAL A 44 1.58 6.78 3.90
C VAL A 44 1.82 5.39 3.32
N ARG A 45 1.38 4.34 4.03
CA ARG A 45 1.38 2.96 3.51
C ARG A 45 0.46 2.83 2.29
N ALA A 46 -0.75 3.38 2.31
CA ALA A 46 -1.66 3.35 1.17
C ALA A 46 -1.07 4.05 -0.06
N ALA A 47 -0.43 5.20 0.15
CA ALA A 47 0.19 5.97 -0.92
C ALA A 47 1.36 5.26 -1.59
N CYS A 48 2.02 4.30 -0.92
CA CYS A 48 3.11 3.54 -1.54
C CYS A 48 2.58 2.60 -2.64
N LEU A 49 1.29 2.25 -2.62
CA LEU A 49 0.63 1.37 -3.58
C LEU A 49 0.29 2.05 -4.92
N LEU A 50 0.34 3.39 -5.01
CA LEU A 50 -0.07 4.11 -6.23
C LEU A 50 0.54 3.60 -7.55
N PRO A 51 1.84 3.24 -7.62
CA PRO A 51 2.44 2.70 -8.84
C PRO A 51 1.79 1.40 -9.34
N LEU A 52 1.06 0.69 -8.47
CA LEU A 52 0.38 -0.56 -8.80
C LEU A 52 -0.80 -0.35 -9.78
N TRP A 53 -1.32 0.87 -9.96
CA TRP A 53 -2.32 1.12 -11.00
C TRP A 53 -1.74 1.16 -12.41
N GLU A 54 -0.44 1.39 -12.54
CA GLU A 54 0.26 1.43 -13.84
C GLU A 54 0.68 0.03 -14.31
N GLY A 55 0.75 -0.95 -13.40
CA GLY A 55 1.09 -2.32 -13.72
C GLY A 55 1.68 -3.08 -12.52
N SER A 56 2.29 -4.23 -12.80
CA SER A 56 3.16 -4.91 -11.85
C SER A 56 4.38 -4.04 -11.57
N GLN A 57 4.83 -4.02 -10.32
CA GLN A 57 5.94 -3.18 -9.88
C GLN A 57 6.93 -4.02 -9.08
N PRO A 58 8.25 -3.78 -9.24
CA PRO A 58 9.24 -4.37 -8.35
C PRO A 58 9.06 -3.81 -6.94
N MET A 59 9.33 -4.63 -5.92
CA MET A 59 9.25 -4.24 -4.51
C MET A 59 10.00 -2.92 -4.22
N GLN A 60 11.16 -2.74 -4.87
CA GLN A 60 11.99 -1.55 -4.70
C GLN A 60 11.29 -0.23 -5.07
N VAL A 61 10.42 -0.22 -6.09
CA VAL A 61 9.67 1.00 -6.47
C VAL A 61 8.73 1.43 -5.33
N LEU A 62 8.11 0.46 -4.65
CA LEU A 62 7.22 0.72 -3.53
C LEU A 62 8.01 1.18 -2.30
N VAL A 63 9.17 0.57 -2.04
CA VAL A 63 10.08 0.93 -0.94
C VAL A 63 10.64 2.35 -1.09
N GLU A 64 11.10 2.70 -2.29
CA GLU A 64 11.60 4.05 -2.58
C GLU A 64 10.51 5.11 -2.41
N ARG A 65 9.29 4.81 -2.87
CA ARG A 65 8.14 5.68 -2.67
C ARG A 65 7.81 5.84 -1.19
N TYR A 66 7.77 4.74 -0.43
CA TYR A 66 7.53 4.74 1.01
C TYR A 66 8.55 5.62 1.76
N LEU A 67 9.84 5.45 1.49
CA LEU A 67 10.91 6.24 2.12
C LEU A 67 10.83 7.74 1.81
N ARG A 68 10.38 8.13 0.61
CA ARG A 68 10.18 9.55 0.29
C ARG A 68 9.08 10.20 1.13
N MET A 69 8.08 9.43 1.55
CA MET A 69 6.95 9.93 2.34
C MET A 69 7.21 9.79 3.85
N ARG A 70 7.92 8.74 4.26
CA ARG A 70 8.35 8.50 5.64
C ARG A 70 9.86 8.24 5.71
N PRO A 71 10.68 9.29 5.62
CA PRO A 71 12.14 9.14 5.66
C PRO A 71 12.67 8.82 7.06
N PHE A 72 11.91 9.13 8.11
CA PHE A 72 12.33 8.99 9.50
C PHE A 72 11.40 8.07 10.30
N ASP A 73 11.98 7.36 11.26
CA ASP A 73 11.22 6.75 12.34
C ASP A 73 10.59 7.86 13.18
N LEU A 74 9.28 7.80 13.42
CA LEU A 74 8.54 8.87 14.09
C LEU A 74 8.78 8.90 15.61
N THR A 75 9.33 7.83 16.18
CA THR A 75 9.63 7.72 17.61
C THR A 75 11.05 8.18 17.94
N THR A 76 12.02 7.86 17.09
CA THR A 76 13.45 8.20 17.31
C THR A 76 13.92 9.38 16.48
N LEU A 77 13.17 9.77 15.43
CA LEU A 77 13.55 10.75 14.41
C LEU A 77 14.84 10.41 13.66
N THR A 78 15.25 9.13 13.68
CA THR A 78 16.40 8.66 12.91
C THR A 78 15.98 8.21 11.51
N PRO A 79 16.83 8.37 10.48
CA PRO A 79 16.54 7.88 9.14
C PRO A 79 16.19 6.39 9.13
N ILE A 80 15.16 6.01 8.39
CA ILE A 80 14.81 4.59 8.20
C ILE A 80 15.81 3.98 7.22
N ALA A 81 16.46 2.88 7.63
CA ALA A 81 17.35 2.13 6.75
C ALA A 81 16.55 1.48 5.60
N PRO A 82 17.09 1.40 4.37
CA PRO A 82 16.39 0.78 3.24
C PRO A 82 15.94 -0.66 3.50
N THR A 83 16.73 -1.45 4.24
CA THR A 83 16.39 -2.82 4.64
C THR A 83 15.19 -2.87 5.60
N ALA A 84 15.11 -1.92 6.54
CA ALA A 84 13.97 -1.80 7.44
C ALA A 84 12.71 -1.36 6.69
N ALA A 85 12.83 -0.41 5.74
CA ALA A 85 11.74 -0.01 4.88
C ALA A 85 11.23 -1.16 4.00
N PHE A 86 12.14 -1.97 3.44
CA PHE A 86 11.79 -3.19 2.70
C PHE A 86 10.97 -4.14 3.55
N ALA A 87 11.42 -4.45 4.77
CA ALA A 87 10.70 -5.34 5.67
C ALA A 87 9.29 -4.81 6.02
N GLN A 88 9.16 -3.51 6.29
CA GLN A 88 7.87 -2.89 6.59
C GLN A 88 6.90 -2.91 5.40
N VAL A 89 7.39 -2.64 4.19
CA VAL A 89 6.57 -2.70 2.98
C VAL A 89 6.20 -4.16 2.65
N GLN A 90 7.12 -5.10 2.83
CA GLN A 90 6.85 -6.52 2.66
C GLN A 90 5.77 -7.02 3.61
N GLU A 91 5.90 -6.74 4.92
CA GLU A 91 4.88 -7.09 5.92
C GLU A 91 3.51 -6.52 5.55
N PHE A 92 3.48 -5.25 5.15
CA PHE A 92 2.26 -4.59 4.71
C PHE A 92 1.63 -5.29 3.51
N LEU A 93 2.42 -5.63 2.48
CA LEU A 93 1.91 -6.33 1.30
C LEU A 93 1.45 -7.76 1.63
N THR A 94 2.14 -8.49 2.52
CA THR A 94 1.71 -9.83 2.96
C THR A 94 0.34 -9.79 3.65
N ILE A 95 0.08 -8.76 4.46
CA ILE A 95 -1.25 -8.56 5.05
C ILE A 95 -2.28 -8.33 3.93
N LEU A 96 -1.99 -7.44 2.98
CA LEU A 96 -2.90 -7.16 1.87
C LEU A 96 -3.15 -8.37 0.97
N GLU A 97 -2.14 -9.22 0.76
CA GLU A 97 -2.25 -10.47 0.01
C GLU A 97 -3.14 -11.48 0.71
N THR A 98 -3.09 -11.56 2.05
CA THR A 98 -3.98 -12.43 2.84
C THR A 98 -5.46 -12.11 2.60
N PHE A 99 -5.77 -10.84 2.31
CA PHE A 99 -7.12 -10.36 1.96
C PHE A 99 -7.37 -10.24 0.44
N LEU A 100 -6.46 -10.76 -0.38
CA LEU A 100 -6.52 -10.76 -1.85
C LEU A 100 -6.55 -9.36 -2.48
N TYR A 101 -6.08 -8.33 -1.76
CA TYR A 101 -6.00 -6.96 -2.28
C TYR A 101 -4.84 -6.80 -3.27
N VAL A 102 -3.71 -7.47 -2.99
CA VAL A 102 -2.53 -7.53 -3.87
C VAL A 102 -2.12 -8.99 -4.07
N LEU A 103 -1.33 -9.25 -5.09
CA LEU A 103 -0.68 -10.55 -5.29
C LEU A 103 0.82 -10.30 -5.29
N ILE A 104 1.57 -11.12 -4.55
CA ILE A 104 3.03 -11.05 -4.48
C ILE A 104 3.58 -12.25 -5.25
N GLU A 105 4.46 -11.98 -6.21
CA GLU A 105 5.22 -13.04 -6.86
C GLU A 105 6.40 -13.42 -5.94
N PRO A 106 6.50 -14.67 -5.47
CA PRO A 106 7.63 -15.10 -4.67
C PRO A 106 8.91 -14.98 -5.52
N HIS A 107 9.97 -14.45 -4.91
CA HIS A 107 11.31 -14.52 -5.52
C HIS A 107 11.68 -16.00 -5.68
N SER A 108 11.94 -16.41 -6.92
CA SER A 108 12.53 -17.72 -7.25
C SER A 108 14.03 -17.73 -6.99
#